data_AF-A0A659SE14-F1
#
_entry.id   AF-A0A659SE14-F1
#
_cell.length_a   1.000
_cell.length_b   1.000
_cell.length_c   1.000
_cell.angle_alpha   90.00
_cell.angle_beta   90.00
_cell.angle_gamma   90.00
#
_symmetry.space_group_name_H-M   'P 1'
#
loop_
_entity.id
_entity.type
_entity.pdbx_description
1 polymer ?
#
loop_
_entity_poly.entity_id
_entity_poly.type
_entity_poly.pdbx_seq_one_letter_code
_entity_poly.pdbx_strand_id
1 'polypeptide(L)' 'MIKSALLVLEDGTQFHGRAIGATGSAVGEVVFNTSMTGYQEILTDPS' A
#
# COMPACT_ATOMS: atom_id res chain seq x y z
N MET A 1 -8.41 11.94 14.96
CA MET A 1 -9.04 12.12 13.62
C MET A 1 -8.36 11.15 12.67
N ILE A 2 -9.12 10.46 11.83
CA ILE A 2 -8.56 9.53 10.85
C ILE A 2 -7.99 10.33 9.67
N LYS A 3 -6.74 10.08 9.29
CA LYS A 3 -6.10 10.75 8.15
C LYS A 3 -6.44 10.00 6.85
N SER A 4 -6.83 10.74 5.81
CA SER A 4 -7.09 10.18 4.48
C SER A 4 -5.80 9.89 3.73
N ALA A 5 -5.84 8.93 2.81
CA ALA A 5 -4.77 8.56 1.88
C ALA A 5 -5.33 8.31 0.47
N LEU A 6 -4.47 8.39 -0.54
CA LEU A 6 -4.82 8.16 -1.95
C LEU A 6 -3.77 7.24 -2.60
N LEU A 7 -4.22 6.18 -3.26
CA LEU A 7 -3.42 5.37 -4.17
C LEU A 7 -3.79 5.76 -5.60
N VAL A 8 -2.81 6.17 -6.40
CA VAL A 8 -2.97 6.54 -7.81
C VAL A 8 -2.12 5.59 -8.66
N LEU A 9 -2.73 5.01 -9.68
CA LEU A 9 -2.06 4.14 -10.65
C LEU A 9 -1.67 4.94 -11.90
N GLU A 10 -0.73 4.42 -12.70
CA GLU A 10 -0.22 5.10 -13.89
C GLU A 10 -1.31 5.36 -14.96
N ASP A 11 -2.34 4.53 -15.00
CA ASP A 11 -3.50 4.66 -15.90
C ASP A 11 -4.49 5.74 -15.46
N GLY A 12 -4.22 6.42 -14.33
CA GLY A 12 -5.07 7.43 -13.74
C GLY A 12 -6.15 6.90 -12.79
N THR A 13 -6.20 5.58 -12.54
CA THR A 13 -7.11 4.98 -11.55
C THR A 13 -6.76 5.46 -10.15
N GLN A 14 -7.79 5.79 -9.35
CA GLN A 14 -7.63 6.35 -8.00
C GLN A 14 -8.44 5.58 -6.96
N PHE A 15 -7.80 5.27 -5.83
CA PHE A 15 -8.43 4.64 -4.67
C PHE A 15 -8.27 5.51 -3.42
N HIS A 16 -9.40 5.93 -2.85
CA HIS A 16 -9.42 6.71 -1.61
C HIS A 16 -9.44 5.78 -0.40
N GLY A 17 -8.54 6.01 0.55
CA GLY A 17 -8.37 5.15 1.71
C GLY A 17 -8.08 5.91 3.00
N ARG A 18 -7.84 5.13 4.06
CA ARG A 18 -7.41 5.61 5.37
C ARG A 18 -5.93 5.31 5.57
N ALA A 19 -5.16 6.30 6.00
CA ALA A 19 -3.78 6.11 6.39
C ALA A 19 -3.68 5.28 7.68
N ILE A 20 -2.81 4.26 7.68
CA ILE A 20 -2.55 3.37 8.83
C ILE A 20 -1.06 3.24 9.21
N GLY A 21 -0.17 3.92 8.48
CA GLY A 21 1.28 3.85 8.66
C GLY A 21 1.95 5.22 8.79
N ALA A 22 3.24 5.29 8.41
CA ALA A 22 4.02 6.52 8.45
C ALA A 22 3.40 7.61 7.54
N THR A 23 3.56 8.88 7.95
CA THR A 23 3.15 10.02 7.13
C THR A 23 4.18 10.29 6.05
N GLY A 24 3.73 10.40 4.80
CA GLY A 24 4.55 10.76 3.66
C GLY A 24 3.89 10.34 2.36
N SER A 25 4.65 10.41 1.27
CA SER A 25 4.31 9.86 -0.03
C SER A 25 5.41 8.89 -0.47
N ALA A 26 5.03 7.80 -1.11
CA ALA A 26 5.95 6.84 -1.72
C ALA A 26 5.49 6.53 -3.14
N VAL A 27 6.43 6.12 -3.99
CA VAL A 27 6.19 5.69 -5.38
C VAL A 27 6.87 4.34 -5.55
N GLY A 28 6.23 3.43 -6.27
CA GLY A 28 6.74 2.08 -6.51
C GLY A 28 5.79 1.28 -7.40
N GLU A 29 6.18 0.05 -7.70
CA GLU A 29 5.33 -0.90 -8.40
C GLU A 29 4.23 -1.42 -7.47
N VAL A 30 3.01 -1.52 -7.98
CA VAL A 30 1.89 -2.10 -7.24
C VAL A 30 1.76 -3.57 -7.63
N VAL A 31 2.04 -4.46 -6.68
CA VAL A 31 1.93 -5.92 -6.84
C VAL A 31 0.83 -6.50 -5.93
N PHE A 32 0.37 -7.72 -6.22
CA PHE A 32 -0.58 -8.44 -5.36
C PHE A 32 -0.06 -9.83 -4.98
N ASN A 33 -0.46 -10.31 -3.80
CA ASN A 33 -0.15 -11.64 -3.30
C ASN A 33 -1.45 -12.29 -2.76
N THR A 34 -1.67 -13.57 -3.05
CA THR A 34 -2.88 -14.32 -2.67
C THR A 34 -2.82 -14.97 -1.29
N SER A 35 -1.70 -14.81 -0.58
CA SER A 35 -1.51 -15.31 0.78
C SER A 35 -2.50 -14.68 1.75
N MET A 36 -3.10 -15.50 2.61
CA MET A 36 -4.07 -15.06 3.62
C MET A 36 -3.46 -14.89 5.02
N THR A 37 -2.19 -15.27 5.20
CA THR A 37 -1.44 -15.20 6.48
C THR A 37 0.05 -14.92 6.19
N GLY A 38 0.86 -14.69 7.23
CA GLY A 38 2.32 -14.47 7.09
C GLY A 38 2.73 -13.05 6.71
N TYR A 39 1.90 -12.04 7.04
CA TYR A 39 2.13 -10.66 6.63
C TYR A 39 3.45 -10.05 7.15
N GLN A 40 3.93 -10.50 8.31
CA GLN A 40 5.15 -9.95 8.91
C GLN A 40 6.37 -10.34 8.09
N GLU A 41 6.44 -11.62 7.71
CA GLU A 41 7.52 -12.19 6.92
C GLU A 41 7.50 -11.62 5.50
N ILE A 42 6.31 -11.57 4.88
CA ILE A 42 6.12 -11.04 3.52
C ILE A 42 6.57 -9.57 3.42
N LEU A 43 6.26 -8.72 4.41
CA LEU A 43 6.65 -7.30 4.40
C LEU A 43 8.16 -7.07 4.56
N THR A 44 8.91 -8.09 5.00
CA THR A 44 10.36 -8.03 5.19
C THR A 44 11.14 -8.81 4.15
N ASP A 45 10.45 -9.41 3.19
CA ASP A 45 11.08 -10.18 2.12
C ASP A 45 11.87 -9.22 1.18
N PRO A 46 13.11 -9.57 0.79
CA PRO A 46 13.97 -8.71 -0.02
C PRO A 46 13.68 -8.77 -1.54
N SER A 47 12.66 -9.51 -1.99
CA SER A 47 12.32 -9.66 -3.41
C SER A 47 11.90 -8.38 -4.12
#